data_AF-A0A920UYC0-F1
#
_entry.id   AF-A0A920UYC0-F1
#
_cell.length_a   1.000
_cell.length_b   1.000
_cell.length_c   1.000
_cell.angle_alpha   90.00
_cell.angle_beta   90.00
_cell.angle_gamma   90.00
#
_symmetry.space_group_name_H-M   'P 1'
#
loop_
_entity.id
_entity.type
_entity.pdbx_description
1 polymer ?
#
loop_
_entity_poly.entity_id
_entity_poly.type
_entity_poly.pdbx_seq_one_letter_code
_entity_poly.pdbx_strand_id
1 'polypeptide(L)'
;MWADRTIVGVTIGVVLIAVANFLVPDWIRQIGLLSMAIGSVALGLLVLWRSGLISFGHALFYGFSAYGVALLNYLGIRDAFVLVIVSAAASGLLAWGLGFLVRRYRAIFFALLTMAFSMILYGVLAKTERFGSTDGLNVHPPTFLGYAPGRPGSANHTVPVLFAGDLCLDPGRTTLSGFGSGANDHGRSGK
;
A
#
# COMPACT_ATOMS: atom_id res chain seq x y z
N MET A 1 3.28 -33.73 -6.12
CA MET A 1 3.42 -32.66 -7.11
C MET A 1 2.06 -32.52 -7.81
N TRP A 2 1.07 -31.94 -7.12
CA TRP A 2 -0.29 -31.77 -7.63
C TRP A 2 -0.43 -30.30 -7.98
N ALA A 3 -0.48 -29.97 -9.27
CA ALA A 3 -0.84 -28.62 -9.69
C ALA A 3 -2.35 -28.47 -9.47
N ASP A 4 -2.72 -28.05 -8.27
CA ASP A 4 -4.10 -27.83 -7.86
C ASP A 4 -4.70 -26.73 -8.75
N ARG A 5 -5.60 -27.13 -9.66
CA ARG A 5 -6.37 -26.24 -10.55
C ARG A 5 -7.12 -25.15 -9.78
N THR A 6 -7.35 -25.36 -8.47
CA THR A 6 -7.92 -24.38 -7.55
C THR A 6 -6.97 -23.22 -7.27
N ILE A 7 -5.65 -23.45 -7.14
CA ILE A 7 -4.66 -22.36 -6.98
C ILE A 7 -4.65 -21.50 -8.25
N VAL A 8 -4.60 -22.13 -9.43
CA VAL A 8 -4.62 -21.40 -10.70
C VAL A 8 -5.92 -20.62 -10.88
N GLY A 9 -7.08 -21.22 -10.53
CA GLY A 9 -8.38 -20.56 -10.58
C GLY A 9 -8.49 -19.38 -9.61
N VAL A 10 -7.98 -19.50 -8.38
CA VAL A 10 -7.95 -18.42 -7.40
C VAL A 10 -7.04 -17.28 -7.85
N THR A 11 -5.85 -17.59 -8.37
CA THR A 11 -4.92 -16.58 -8.87
C THR A 11 -5.51 -15.83 -10.07
N ILE A 12 -6.13 -16.54 -11.02
CA ILE A 12 -6.80 -15.92 -12.17
C ILE A 12 -7.97 -15.06 -11.70
N GLY A 13 -8.78 -15.53 -10.75
CA GLY A 13 -9.90 -14.77 -10.18
C GLY A 13 -9.45 -13.47 -9.51
N VAL A 14 -8.38 -13.51 -8.71
CA VAL A 14 -7.80 -12.32 -8.07
C VAL A 14 -7.27 -11.33 -9.10
N VAL A 15 -6.57 -11.82 -10.14
CA VAL A 15 -6.06 -10.97 -11.23
C VAL A 15 -7.21 -10.33 -12.01
N LEU A 16 -8.27 -11.08 -12.31
CA LEU A 16 -9.46 -10.58 -13.00
C LEU A 16 -10.16 -9.48 -12.20
N ILE A 17 -10.29 -9.66 -10.89
CA ILE A 17 -10.89 -8.66 -10.00
C ILE A 17 -10.00 -7.42 -9.88
N ALA A 18 -8.67 -7.59 -9.85
CA ALA A 18 -7.72 -6.48 -9.84
C ALA A 18 -7.79 -5.65 -11.13
N VAL A 19 -7.88 -6.30 -12.30
CA VAL A 19 -8.04 -5.63 -13.59
C VAL A 19 -9.42 -4.97 -13.69
N ALA A 20 -10.48 -5.65 -13.26
CA ALA A 20 -11.83 -5.11 -13.25
C ALA A 20 -11.92 -3.84 -12.39
N ASN A 21 -11.19 -3.77 -11.27
CA ASN A 21 -11.11 -2.58 -10.41
C ASN A 21 -10.61 -1.33 -11.14
N PHE A 22 -9.85 -1.51 -12.21
CA PHE A 22 -9.26 -0.42 -12.99
C PHE A 22 -10.24 0.26 -13.95
N LEU A 23 -11.35 -0.38 -14.29
CA LEU A 23 -12.39 0.18 -15.17
C LEU A 23 -13.44 1.02 -14.40
N VAL A 24 -13.35 1.06 -13.08
CA VAL A 24 -14.41 1.56 -12.19
C VAL A 24 -14.07 2.98 -11.66
N PRO A 25 -15.10 3.83 -11.37
CA PRO A 25 -14.92 5.15 -10.75
C PRO A 25 -14.05 5.15 -9.48
N ASP A 26 -13.40 6.28 -9.21
CA ASP A 26 -12.37 6.43 -8.17
C ASP A 26 -12.81 6.02 -6.76
N TRP A 27 -14.04 6.34 -6.35
CA TRP A 27 -14.54 5.98 -5.02
C TRP A 27 -14.57 4.46 -4.84
N ILE A 28 -15.00 3.72 -5.86
CA ILE A 28 -15.11 2.26 -5.80
C ILE A 28 -13.72 1.65 -5.94
N ARG A 29 -12.83 2.28 -6.70
CA ARG A 29 -11.44 1.85 -6.84
C ARG A 29 -10.69 1.85 -5.50
N GLN A 30 -10.85 2.90 -4.70
CA GLN A 30 -10.21 2.96 -3.38
C GLN A 30 -10.71 1.86 -2.44
N ILE A 31 -12.03 1.65 -2.39
CA ILE A 31 -12.63 0.59 -1.58
C ILE A 31 -12.19 -0.80 -2.07
N GLY A 32 -12.10 -0.97 -3.39
CA GLY A 32 -11.62 -2.19 -4.02
C GLY A 32 -10.18 -2.52 -3.64
N LEU A 33 -9.27 -1.56 -3.77
CA LEU A 33 -7.87 -1.72 -3.39
C LEU A 33 -7.69 -2.03 -1.90
N LEU A 34 -8.42 -1.33 -1.02
CA LEU A 34 -8.40 -1.60 0.43
C LEU A 34 -8.90 -3.02 0.74
N SER A 35 -9.99 -3.44 0.10
CA SER A 35 -10.56 -4.77 0.28
C SER A 35 -9.58 -5.87 -0.18
N MET A 36 -8.87 -5.65 -1.29
CA MET A 36 -7.83 -6.58 -1.77
C MET A 36 -6.64 -6.64 -0.82
N ALA A 37 -6.21 -5.49 -0.26
CA ALA A 37 -5.12 -5.44 0.70
C ALA A 37 -5.46 -6.22 1.98
N ILE A 38 -6.63 -5.98 2.56
CA ILE A 38 -7.11 -6.66 3.77
C ILE A 38 -7.39 -8.15 3.48
N GLY A 39 -7.92 -8.45 2.29
CA GLY A 39 -8.14 -9.82 1.82
C GLY A 39 -6.84 -10.61 1.71
N SER A 40 -5.76 -10.02 1.20
CA SER A 40 -4.45 -10.67 1.12
C SER A 40 -3.88 -10.98 2.51
N VAL A 41 -4.10 -10.11 3.49
CA VAL A 41 -3.75 -10.36 4.90
C VAL A 41 -4.56 -11.52 5.48
N ALA A 42 -5.88 -11.55 5.23
CA ALA A 42 -6.76 -12.62 5.67
C ALA A 42 -6.37 -13.98 5.08
N LEU A 43 -5.97 -14.03 3.80
CA LEU A 43 -5.47 -15.24 3.15
C LEU A 43 -4.18 -15.77 3.83
N GLY A 44 -3.25 -14.87 4.17
CA GLY A 44 -2.06 -15.25 4.93
C GLY A 44 -2.40 -15.83 6.30
N LEU A 45 -3.37 -15.22 7.00
CA LEU A 45 -3.83 -15.71 8.29
C LEU A 45 -4.54 -17.06 8.19
N LEU A 46 -5.31 -17.29 7.12
CA LEU A 46 -5.99 -18.57 6.86
C LEU A 46 -4.99 -19.73 6.71
N VAL A 47 -3.86 -19.49 6.03
CA VAL A 47 -2.78 -20.48 5.90
C VAL A 47 -2.18 -20.81 7.27
N LEU A 48 -1.98 -19.81 8.13
CA LEU A 48 -1.51 -20.01 9.50
C LEU A 48 -2.54 -20.78 10.35
N TRP A 49 -3.81 -20.43 10.25
CA TRP A 49 -4.91 -21.12 10.97
C TRP A 49 -4.97 -22.60 10.64
N ARG A 50 -4.79 -22.96 9.37
CA ARG A 50 -4.76 -24.37 8.95
C ARG A 50 -3.60 -25.16 9.57
N SER A 51 -2.53 -24.48 9.96
CA SER A 51 -1.38 -25.07 10.67
C SER A 51 -1.52 -25.06 12.20
N GLY A 52 -2.65 -24.59 12.75
CA GLY A 52 -2.89 -24.51 14.20
C GLY A 52 -2.15 -23.34 14.89
N LEU A 53 -1.71 -22.36 14.11
CA LEU A 53 -0.98 -21.17 14.58
C LEU A 53 -1.82 -19.92 14.32
N ILE A 54 -1.81 -18.96 15.25
CA ILE A 54 -2.50 -17.69 15.07
C ILE A 54 -1.54 -16.52 15.28
N SER A 55 -1.47 -15.60 14.32
CA SER A 55 -0.59 -14.42 14.39
C SER A 55 -1.40 -13.14 14.34
N PHE A 56 -1.09 -12.19 15.22
CA PHE A 56 -1.65 -10.84 15.20
C PHE A 56 -0.59 -9.77 14.89
N GLY A 57 0.58 -10.17 14.37
CA GLY A 57 1.71 -9.26 14.11
C GLY A 57 1.59 -8.39 12.86
N HIS A 58 0.48 -8.42 12.12
CA HIS A 58 0.33 -7.67 10.86
C HIS A 58 0.49 -6.14 11.06
N ALA A 59 0.02 -5.62 12.21
CA ALA A 59 0.16 -4.21 12.56
C ALA A 59 1.63 -3.78 12.70
N LEU A 60 2.51 -4.67 13.19
CA LEU A 60 3.94 -4.39 13.31
C LEU A 60 4.59 -4.16 11.94
N PHE A 61 4.31 -5.03 10.96
CA PHE A 61 4.87 -4.89 9.63
C PHE A 61 4.31 -3.67 8.89
N TYR A 62 3.01 -3.42 9.05
CA TYR A 62 2.36 -2.24 8.49
C TYR A 62 2.94 -0.94 9.07
N GLY A 63 3.07 -0.85 10.40
CA GLY A 63 3.64 0.30 11.07
C GLY A 63 5.11 0.52 10.72
N PHE A 64 5.91 -0.55 10.70
CA PHE A 64 7.34 -0.44 10.36
C PHE A 64 7.56 0.02 8.91
N SER A 65 6.79 -0.50 7.94
CA SER A 65 6.89 -0.04 6.55
C SER A 65 6.42 1.39 6.37
N ALA A 66 5.28 1.78 6.96
CA ALA A 66 4.78 3.16 6.88
C ALA A 66 5.79 4.16 7.49
N TYR A 67 6.37 3.79 8.62
CA TYR A 67 7.41 4.57 9.27
C TYR A 67 8.69 4.65 8.43
N GLY A 68 9.08 3.54 7.79
CA GLY A 68 10.19 3.49 6.84
C GLY A 68 10.00 4.43 5.64
N VAL A 69 8.81 4.44 5.03
CA VAL A 69 8.46 5.39 3.95
C VAL A 69 8.56 6.83 4.45
N ALA A 70 8.01 7.12 5.63
CA ALA A 70 8.02 8.46 6.21
C ALA A 70 9.45 8.97 6.47
N LEU A 71 10.31 8.10 6.99
CA LEU A 71 11.71 8.45 7.25
C LEU A 71 12.50 8.65 5.95
N LEU A 72 12.30 7.80 4.93
CA LEU A 72 12.93 7.97 3.62
C LEU A 72 12.51 9.28 2.92
N ASN A 73 11.23 9.64 3.05
CA ASN A 73 10.71 10.90 2.54
C ASN A 73 11.37 12.10 3.26
N TYR A 74 11.56 12.01 4.58
CA TYR A 74 12.26 13.02 5.38
C TYR A 74 13.73 13.18 4.98
N LEU A 75 14.40 12.10 4.55
CA LEU A 75 15.78 12.12 4.05
C LEU A 75 15.93 12.75 2.64
N GLY A 76 14.82 13.16 2.00
CA GLY A 76 14.85 13.85 0.71
C GLY A 76 14.75 12.93 -0.51
N ILE A 77 14.52 11.63 -0.32
CA ILE A 77 14.17 10.73 -1.43
C ILE A 77 12.71 11.01 -1.78
N ARG A 78 12.45 11.41 -3.03
CA ARG A 78 11.11 11.79 -3.49
C ARG A 78 10.46 10.77 -4.41
N ASP A 79 11.18 9.74 -4.84
CA ASP A 79 10.68 8.78 -5.81
C ASP A 79 9.82 7.68 -5.18
N ALA A 80 8.52 7.72 -5.44
CA ALA A 80 7.55 6.79 -4.87
C ALA A 80 7.94 5.31 -5.01
N PHE A 81 8.52 4.90 -6.15
CA PHE A 81 8.94 3.51 -6.35
C PHE A 81 10.08 3.12 -5.43
N VAL A 82 11.08 3.99 -5.29
CA VAL A 82 12.21 3.77 -4.41
C VAL A 82 11.76 3.71 -2.95
N LEU A 83 10.84 4.60 -2.54
CA LEU A 83 10.29 4.59 -1.18
C LEU A 83 9.59 3.27 -0.87
N VAL A 84 8.72 2.80 -1.76
CA VAL A 84 7.97 1.55 -1.55
C VAL A 84 8.90 0.34 -1.54
N ILE A 85 9.82 0.23 -2.51
CA ILE A 85 10.72 -0.94 -2.61
C ILE A 85 11.66 -1.00 -1.41
N VAL A 86 12.28 0.12 -1.03
CA VAL A 86 13.25 0.11 0.08
C VAL A 86 12.56 -0.14 1.41
N SER A 87 11.39 0.47 1.65
CA SER A 87 10.62 0.22 2.88
C SER A 87 10.04 -1.19 2.97
N ALA A 88 9.61 -1.77 1.84
CA ALA A 88 9.17 -3.16 1.77
C ALA A 88 10.34 -4.14 1.97
N ALA A 89 11.52 -3.84 1.42
CA ALA A 89 12.73 -4.64 1.67
C ALA A 89 13.16 -4.57 3.14
N ALA A 90 13.10 -3.39 3.75
CA ALA A 90 13.41 -3.21 5.17
C ALA A 90 12.45 -3.99 6.08
N SER A 91 11.14 -3.96 5.82
CA SER A 91 10.17 -4.76 6.57
C SER A 91 10.32 -6.26 6.29
N GLY A 92 10.68 -6.66 5.08
CA GLY A 92 11.03 -8.03 4.73
C GLY A 92 12.23 -8.55 5.52
N LEU A 93 13.27 -7.74 5.71
CA LEU A 93 14.43 -8.07 6.55
C LEU A 93 14.01 -8.26 8.02
N LEU A 94 13.15 -7.38 8.52
CA LEU A 94 12.61 -7.47 9.87
C LEU A 94 11.75 -8.74 10.03
N ALA A 95 10.89 -9.03 9.06
CA ALA A 95 10.07 -10.25 9.02
C ALA A 95 10.92 -11.51 8.99
N TRP A 96 12.04 -11.50 8.26
CA TRP A 96 12.98 -12.61 8.23
C TRP A 96 13.63 -12.83 9.60
N GLY A 97 14.07 -11.76 10.27
CA GLY A 97 14.65 -11.82 11.62
C GLY A 97 13.65 -12.29 12.68
N LEU A 98 12.45 -11.68 12.72
CA LEU A 98 11.40 -12.09 13.65
C LEU A 98 10.90 -13.50 13.36
N GLY A 99 10.74 -13.88 12.09
CA GLY A 99 10.34 -15.23 11.69
C GLY A 99 11.35 -16.28 12.16
N PHE A 100 12.65 -15.98 12.03
CA PHE A 100 13.70 -16.86 12.53
C PHE A 100 13.66 -17.01 14.06
N LEU A 101 13.37 -15.94 14.80
CA LEU A 101 13.30 -15.98 16.27
C LEU A 101 12.05 -16.71 16.77
N VAL A 102 10.92 -16.48 16.12
CA VAL A 102 9.59 -16.94 16.58
C VAL A 102 9.35 -18.42 16.27
N ARG A 103 10.08 -19.03 15.31
CA ARG A 103 9.95 -20.45 14.91
C ARG A 103 10.02 -21.47 16.05
N ARG A 104 10.58 -21.09 17.21
CA ARG A 104 10.79 -21.96 18.36
C ARG A 104 9.55 -22.10 19.26
N TYR A 105 8.55 -21.23 19.11
CA TYR A 105 7.35 -21.19 19.93
C TYR A 105 6.13 -21.75 19.18
N ARG A 106 5.20 -22.42 19.87
CA ARG A 106 4.02 -23.07 19.28
C ARG A 106 2.71 -22.51 19.85
N ALA A 107 1.66 -22.56 19.02
CA ALA A 107 0.28 -22.23 19.36
C ALA A 107 0.12 -20.86 20.06
N ILE A 108 -0.23 -20.85 21.35
CA ILE A 108 -0.59 -19.64 22.11
C ILE A 108 0.64 -18.74 22.32
N PHE A 109 1.81 -19.32 22.58
CA PHE A 109 3.04 -18.55 22.79
C PHE A 109 3.47 -17.78 21.54
N PHE A 110 3.21 -18.33 20.35
CA PHE A 110 3.47 -17.66 19.08
C PHE A 110 2.60 -16.39 18.94
N ALA A 111 1.31 -16.48 19.25
CA ALA A 111 0.40 -15.33 19.21
C ALA A 111 0.84 -14.24 20.19
N LEU A 112 1.12 -14.62 21.45
CA LEU A 112 1.55 -13.70 22.51
C LEU A 112 2.87 -13.00 22.13
N LEU A 113 3.83 -13.73 21.61
CA LEU A 113 5.13 -13.18 21.19
C LEU A 113 4.97 -12.17 20.03
N THR A 114 4.12 -12.46 19.05
CA THR A 114 3.85 -11.53 17.94
C THR A 114 3.11 -10.27 18.37
N MET A 115 2.16 -10.37 19.31
CA MET A 115 1.51 -9.21 19.93
C MET A 115 2.50 -8.38 20.75
N ALA A 116 3.37 -9.04 21.52
CA ALA A 116 4.40 -8.38 22.31
C ALA A 116 5.35 -7.57 21.42
N PHE A 117 5.82 -8.13 20.30
CA PHE A 117 6.66 -7.39 19.36
C PHE A 117 5.96 -6.16 18.79
N SER A 118 4.67 -6.25 18.45
CA SER A 118 3.90 -5.09 17.99
C SER A 118 3.87 -3.98 19.04
N MET A 119 3.69 -4.33 20.31
CA MET A 119 3.67 -3.35 21.40
C MET A 119 5.06 -2.79 21.73
N ILE A 120 6.11 -3.61 21.65
CA ILE A 120 7.50 -3.17 21.80
C ILE A 120 7.85 -2.16 20.71
N LEU A 121 7.51 -2.46 19.45
CA LEU A 121 7.75 -1.54 18.33
C LEU A 121 7.02 -0.22 18.57
N TYR A 122 5.73 -0.27 18.92
CA TYR A 122 4.97 0.92 19.28
C TYR A 122 5.65 1.73 20.39
N GLY A 123 6.09 1.08 21.47
CA GLY A 123 6.80 1.75 22.57
C GLY A 123 8.12 2.40 22.15
N VAL A 124 8.87 1.75 21.25
CA VAL A 124 10.13 2.29 20.70
C VAL A 124 9.85 3.52 19.83
N LEU A 125 8.83 3.49 18.97
CA LEU A 125 8.44 4.65 18.16
C LEU A 125 7.96 5.80 19.05
N ALA A 126 7.09 5.51 20.01
CA ALA A 126 6.54 6.51 20.93
C ALA A 126 7.61 7.15 21.82
N LYS A 127 8.69 6.43 22.16
CA LYS A 127 9.81 6.98 22.93
C LYS A 127 10.82 7.76 22.10
N THR A 128 10.81 7.63 20.78
CA THR A 128 11.81 8.27 19.94
C THR A 128 11.31 9.61 19.40
N GLU A 129 11.66 10.69 20.09
CA GLU A 129 11.23 12.05 19.71
C GLU A 129 11.79 12.50 18.35
N ARG A 130 12.99 12.03 17.98
CA ARG A 130 13.60 12.28 16.66
C ARG A 130 12.76 11.75 15.50
N PHE A 131 11.84 10.84 15.79
CA PHE A 131 11.03 10.11 14.85
C PHE A 131 9.58 10.60 14.79
N GLY A 132 9.29 11.77 15.37
CA GLY A 132 7.93 12.34 15.42
C GLY A 132 7.09 11.81 16.58
N SER A 133 7.62 10.86 17.37
CA SER A 133 6.95 10.33 18.57
C SER A 133 5.49 9.94 18.27
N THR A 134 4.55 10.38 19.11
CA THR A 134 3.10 10.12 18.98
C THR A 134 2.45 11.02 17.92
N ASP A 135 3.08 12.14 17.56
CA ASP A 135 2.57 13.12 16.58
C ASP A 135 2.85 12.69 15.12
N GLY A 136 3.79 11.77 14.92
CA GLY A 136 4.18 11.26 13.62
C GLY A 136 5.07 12.21 12.81
N LEU A 137 5.42 11.78 11.59
CA LEU A 137 6.24 12.57 10.66
C LEU A 137 5.37 13.15 9.54
N ASN A 138 5.59 14.41 9.20
CA ASN A 138 4.93 15.05 8.05
C ASN A 138 5.60 14.59 6.74
N VAL A 139 4.87 13.79 5.96
CA VAL A 139 5.28 13.28 4.66
C VAL A 139 4.87 14.23 3.55
N HIS A 140 5.85 14.69 2.78
CA HIS A 140 5.60 15.51 1.61
C HIS A 140 5.12 14.63 0.44
N PRO A 141 4.26 15.16 -0.46
CA PRO A 141 3.75 14.40 -1.60
C PRO A 141 4.90 13.78 -2.38
N PRO A 142 4.96 12.45 -2.51
CA PRO A 142 6.01 11.79 -3.26
C PRO A 142 5.87 12.11 -4.75
N THR A 143 7.01 12.34 -5.40
CA THR A 143 7.13 12.54 -6.83
C THR A 143 7.19 11.17 -7.50
N PHE A 144 6.46 10.96 -8.60
CA PHE A 144 6.56 9.73 -9.36
C PHE A 144 7.55 9.97 -10.50
N LEU A 145 8.76 9.41 -10.42
CA LEU A 145 9.73 9.41 -11.52
C LEU A 145 9.89 10.80 -12.19
N GLY A 146 10.18 11.84 -11.39
CA GLY A 146 10.35 13.22 -11.86
C GLY A 146 9.05 14.02 -12.13
N TYR A 147 7.87 13.37 -12.08
CA TYR A 147 6.56 14.03 -12.22
C TYR A 147 5.97 14.33 -10.83
N ALA A 148 5.89 15.62 -10.49
CA ALA A 148 5.21 16.09 -9.30
C ALA A 148 3.72 16.32 -9.63
N PRO A 149 2.77 15.67 -8.93
CA PRO A 149 1.35 15.97 -9.14
C PRO A 149 1.07 17.41 -8.68
N GLY A 150 0.93 18.31 -9.65
CA GLY A 150 0.32 19.61 -9.44
C GLY A 150 -1.15 19.41 -9.12
N ARG A 151 -1.51 19.70 -7.86
CA ARG A 151 -2.86 19.77 -7.27
C ARG A 151 -3.51 18.43 -6.82
N PRO A 152 -4.10 18.43 -5.60
CA PRO A 152 -4.72 17.26 -4.95
C PRO A 152 -6.09 16.82 -5.54
N GLY A 153 -6.44 17.26 -6.75
CA GLY A 153 -7.71 16.94 -7.42
C GLY A 153 -7.57 16.28 -8.80
N SER A 154 -6.35 16.06 -9.29
CA SER A 154 -6.08 15.53 -10.64
C SER A 154 -5.15 14.30 -10.63
N ALA A 155 -4.89 13.70 -9.45
CA ALA A 155 -4.01 12.54 -9.28
C ALA A 155 -4.65 11.22 -9.78
N ASN A 156 -5.94 11.23 -10.09
CA ASN A 156 -6.69 10.05 -10.51
C ASN A 156 -6.43 9.67 -11.97
N HIS A 157 -5.83 10.58 -12.75
CA HIS A 157 -5.51 10.34 -14.16
C HIS A 157 -4.02 10.05 -14.43
N THR A 158 -3.11 10.19 -13.46
CA THR A 158 -1.66 10.07 -13.72
C THR A 158 -1.10 8.68 -13.41
N VAL A 159 -1.61 7.99 -12.40
CA VAL A 159 -1.25 6.58 -12.13
C VAL A 159 -1.60 5.60 -13.26
N PRO A 160 -2.71 5.77 -14.04
CA PRO A 160 -2.89 4.97 -15.25
C PRO A 160 -1.93 5.35 -16.39
N VAL A 161 -1.40 6.58 -16.45
CA VAL A 161 -0.56 7.04 -17.56
C VAL A 161 0.88 6.53 -17.44
N LEU A 162 1.38 6.29 -16.22
CA LEU A 162 2.71 5.71 -16.02
C LEU A 162 2.74 4.19 -16.34
N PHE A 163 1.66 3.45 -16.04
CA PHE A 163 1.53 2.04 -16.44
C PHE A 163 1.10 1.87 -17.91
N ALA A 164 0.34 2.83 -18.47
CA ALA A 164 0.07 2.90 -19.91
C ALA A 164 1.29 3.36 -20.72
N GLY A 165 2.23 4.09 -20.11
CA GLY A 165 3.48 4.50 -20.74
C GLY A 165 4.39 3.32 -21.09
N ASP A 166 4.38 2.26 -20.28
CA ASP A 166 5.13 1.01 -20.54
C ASP A 166 4.45 0.12 -21.59
N LEU A 167 3.13 0.30 -21.81
CA LEU A 167 2.35 -0.46 -22.79
C LEU A 167 2.20 0.25 -24.15
N CYS A 168 2.48 1.55 -24.23
CA CYS A 168 2.40 2.37 -25.44
C CYS A 168 3.79 2.68 -26.01
N LEU A 169 4.53 1.60 -26.32
CA LEU A 169 5.38 1.52 -27.51
C LEU A 169 4.49 1.51 -28.79
N ASP A 170 3.50 2.39 -28.87
CA ASP A 170 2.66 2.60 -30.06
C ASP A 170 2.10 4.04 -30.05
N PRO A 171 2.63 4.94 -30.90
CA PRO A 171 2.33 6.36 -30.90
C PRO A 171 1.29 6.68 -31.99
N GLY A 172 0.02 6.85 -31.63
CA GLY A 172 -0.96 7.15 -32.68
C GLY A 172 -2.36 7.52 -32.23
N ARG A 173 -2.61 8.83 -32.09
CA ARG A 173 -3.89 9.50 -32.39
C ARG A 173 -5.19 8.85 -31.88
N THR A 174 -5.71 9.38 -30.76
CA THR A 174 -7.12 9.79 -30.59
C THR A 174 -7.18 10.63 -29.30
N THR A 175 -6.87 11.93 -29.31
CA THR A 175 -7.69 13.02 -29.86
C THR A 175 -9.06 13.04 -29.18
N LEU A 176 -9.18 13.77 -28.07
CA LEU A 176 -9.81 15.10 -28.08
C LEU A 176 -11.23 15.07 -28.67
N SER A 177 -12.23 14.75 -27.86
CA SER A 177 -13.57 15.35 -27.96
C SER A 177 -14.45 14.84 -26.81
N GLY A 178 -14.99 15.77 -26.01
CA GLY A 178 -16.14 15.46 -25.15
C GLY A 178 -15.98 15.81 -23.67
N PHE A 179 -15.83 17.11 -23.36
CA PHE A 179 -16.37 17.88 -22.21
C PHE A 179 -15.35 18.98 -21.85
N GLY A 180 -15.32 20.16 -22.49
CA GLY A 180 -16.41 21.16 -22.47
C GLY A 180 -16.48 21.78 -21.07
N SER A 181 -15.56 22.68 -20.69
CA SER A 181 -15.65 24.13 -20.89
C SER A 181 -17.09 24.64 -20.94
N GLY A 182 -17.61 25.06 -19.78
CA GLY A 182 -18.90 25.74 -19.64
C GLY A 182 -19.26 25.96 -18.17
N ALA A 183 -19.47 27.22 -17.80
CA ALA A 183 -20.07 27.70 -16.54
C ALA A 183 -19.14 27.96 -15.33
N ASN A 184 -18.12 28.78 -15.55
CA ASN A 184 -17.99 30.02 -14.76
C ASN A 184 -19.17 30.90 -15.26
N ASP A 185 -20.13 31.35 -14.48
CA ASP A 185 -20.16 32.61 -13.73
C ASP A 185 -21.57 32.70 -13.12
N HIS A 186 -21.76 33.00 -11.83
CA HIS A 186 -22.93 33.73 -11.30
C HIS A 186 -22.73 34.02 -9.80
N GLY A 187 -22.73 35.30 -9.43
CA GLY A 187 -23.21 35.70 -8.09
C GLY A 187 -22.24 36.37 -7.12
N ARG A 188 -21.40 37.30 -7.58
CA ARG A 188 -20.88 38.37 -6.71
C ARG A 188 -21.96 39.47 -6.63
N SER A 189 -22.78 39.53 -5.56
CA SER A 189 -23.48 40.76 -5.09
C SER A 189 -24.42 40.54 -3.87
N GLY A 190 -24.18 41.27 -2.77
CA GLY A 190 -25.15 41.61 -1.69
C GLY A 190 -25.47 40.48 -0.68
N LYS A 191 -25.47 40.67 0.63
CA LYS A 191 -25.52 41.84 1.52
C LYS A 191 -24.78 41.51 2.82
#